data_AF-A0A106XCK3-F1
#
_entry.id   AF-A0A106XCK3-F1
#
_cell.length_a   1.000
_cell.length_b   1.000
_cell.length_c   1.000
_cell.angle_alpha   90.00
_cell.angle_beta   90.00
_cell.angle_gamma   90.00
#
_symmetry.space_group_name_H-M   'P 1'
#
loop_
_entity.id
_entity.type
_entity.pdbx_description
1 polymer ?
#
loop_
_entity_poly.entity_id
_entity_poly.type
_entity_poly.pdbx_seq_one_letter_code
_entity_poly.pdbx_strand_id
1 'polypeptide(L)'
;MLKHGLAVLLASAALAAHAQSPAPAAVAWEIQVVRDGQTIDTFQQKTTVGQTRTDTHRYPSAVPVGCGDQARVVPTERSRSVTVAPLAVDANAISLALDVQETLDDPDAKPSDPCLPSSPRQIVASHPGLSVGGDNWTDWTLVEQHPQLVYRLRAHVSKD
;
A
#
# COMPACT_ATOMS: atom_id res chain seq x y z
N MET A 1 4.66 45.70 74.32
CA MET A 1 3.74 44.85 73.53
C MET A 1 4.35 44.66 72.15
N LEU A 2 4.91 43.48 71.86
CA LEU A 2 5.72 43.20 70.68
C LEU A 2 4.84 42.46 69.65
N LYS A 3 4.51 43.10 68.52
CA LYS A 3 3.75 42.50 67.40
C LYS A 3 4.74 41.82 66.45
N HIS A 4 4.71 40.50 66.35
CA HIS A 4 5.38 39.76 65.29
C HIS A 4 4.30 39.24 64.31
N GLY A 5 4.29 39.79 63.10
CA GLY A 5 3.48 39.29 61.99
C GLY A 5 4.19 38.11 61.31
N LEU A 6 3.51 36.98 61.22
CA LEU A 6 3.99 35.78 60.52
C LEU A 6 3.74 35.95 59.01
N ALA A 7 4.80 35.90 58.20
CA ALA A 7 4.69 35.85 56.74
C ALA A 7 4.64 34.37 56.30
N VAL A 8 3.55 33.96 55.65
CA VAL A 8 3.41 32.63 55.04
C VAL A 8 3.80 32.74 53.56
N LEU A 9 4.93 32.12 53.20
CA LEU A 9 5.37 31.96 51.82
C LEU A 9 4.74 30.68 51.25
N LEU A 10 3.76 30.83 50.36
CA LEU A 10 3.18 29.73 49.57
C LEU A 10 4.08 29.43 48.38
N ALA A 11 4.98 28.45 48.54
CA ALA A 11 5.74 27.89 47.43
C ALA A 11 4.85 26.96 46.60
N SER A 12 4.41 27.42 45.43
CA SER A 12 3.66 26.61 44.47
C SER A 12 4.65 25.78 43.64
N ALA A 13 4.77 24.49 43.94
CA ALA A 13 5.53 23.55 43.12
C ALA A 13 4.71 23.20 41.86
N ALA A 14 5.08 23.76 40.71
CA ALA A 14 4.53 23.34 39.42
C ALA A 14 5.14 21.99 39.02
N LEU A 15 4.38 20.91 39.20
CA LEU A 15 4.70 19.60 38.62
C LEU A 15 4.41 19.63 37.12
N ALA A 16 5.46 19.83 36.32
CA ALA A 16 5.40 19.63 34.88
C ALA A 16 5.34 18.13 34.55
N ALA A 17 4.14 17.56 34.54
CA ALA A 17 3.89 16.22 34.04
C ALA A 17 4.03 16.23 32.50
N HIS A 18 5.19 15.80 32.00
CA HIS A 18 5.39 15.56 30.58
C HIS A 18 4.71 14.23 30.24
N ALA A 19 3.49 14.28 29.72
CA ALA A 19 2.86 13.12 29.11
C ALA A 19 3.66 12.75 27.84
N GLN A 20 4.65 11.88 27.98
CA GLN A 20 5.34 11.26 26.85
C GLN A 20 4.31 10.40 26.11
N SER A 21 3.74 10.94 25.04
CA SER A 21 2.92 10.14 24.13
C SER A 21 3.83 9.06 23.53
N PRO A 22 3.40 7.78 23.52
CA PRO A 22 4.17 6.71 22.89
C PRO A 22 4.50 7.08 21.44
N ALA A 23 5.71 6.74 20.99
CA ALA A 23 6.07 6.92 19.58
C ALA A 23 5.08 6.13 18.69
N PRO A 24 4.68 6.67 17.52
CA PRO A 24 3.80 5.94 16.61
C PRO A 24 4.42 4.60 16.19
N ALA A 25 3.60 3.56 16.17
CA ALA A 25 4.05 2.21 15.81
C ALA A 25 4.54 2.16 14.35
N ALA A 26 5.57 1.37 14.09
CA ALA A 26 6.00 1.05 12.74
C ALA A 26 5.41 -0.28 12.29
N VAL A 27 4.87 -0.32 11.07
CA VAL A 27 4.20 -1.49 10.50
C VAL A 27 5.05 -2.03 9.37
N ALA A 28 5.49 -3.28 9.49
CA ALA A 28 6.02 -4.04 8.37
C ALA A 28 4.84 -4.63 7.59
N TRP A 29 4.84 -4.44 6.27
CA TRP A 29 3.77 -4.90 5.41
C TRP A 29 4.34 -5.58 4.18
N GLU A 30 3.58 -6.53 3.65
CA GLU A 30 3.87 -7.22 2.41
C GLU A 30 2.61 -7.28 1.56
N ILE A 31 2.79 -7.05 0.26
CA ILE A 31 1.75 -7.15 -0.76
C ILE A 31 2.23 -8.11 -1.83
N GLN A 32 1.49 -9.18 -2.07
CA GLN A 32 1.66 -10.04 -3.23
C GLN A 32 0.65 -9.66 -4.29
N VAL A 33 1.13 -9.43 -5.51
CA VAL A 33 0.26 -9.21 -6.65
C VAL A 33 0.06 -10.54 -7.34
N VAL A 34 -1.18 -10.98 -7.39
CA VAL A 34 -1.57 -12.28 -7.92
C VAL A 34 -2.41 -12.06 -9.18
N ARG A 35 -1.93 -12.60 -10.30
CA ARG A 35 -2.65 -12.62 -11.58
C ARG A 35 -3.05 -14.05 -11.90
N ASP A 36 -4.35 -14.29 -12.08
CA ASP A 36 -4.91 -15.62 -12.38
C ASP A 36 -4.37 -16.73 -11.45
N GLY A 37 -4.25 -16.43 -10.15
CA GLY A 37 -3.75 -17.36 -9.13
C GLY A 37 -2.22 -17.46 -8.99
N GLN A 38 -1.44 -16.81 -9.87
CA GLN A 38 0.02 -16.79 -9.79
C GLN A 38 0.54 -15.46 -9.21
N THR A 39 1.42 -15.52 -8.21
CA THR A 39 2.15 -14.33 -7.75
C THR A 39 3.11 -13.84 -8.83
N ILE A 40 2.92 -12.60 -9.28
CA ILE A 40 3.71 -11.96 -10.35
C ILE A 40 4.58 -10.82 -9.85
N ASP A 41 4.35 -10.33 -8.63
CA ASP A 41 5.12 -9.25 -8.02
C ASP A 41 4.95 -9.27 -6.50
N THR A 42 5.86 -8.60 -5.79
CA THR A 42 5.83 -8.50 -4.33
C THR A 42 6.42 -7.17 -3.87
N PHE A 43 5.68 -6.43 -3.06
CA PHE A 43 6.12 -5.20 -2.42
C PHE A 43 6.25 -5.43 -0.92
N GLN A 44 7.33 -4.95 -0.32
CA GLN A 44 7.59 -5.08 1.12
C GLN A 44 8.27 -3.84 1.65
N GLN A 45 7.74 -3.25 2.72
CA GLN A 45 8.38 -2.13 3.42
C GLN A 45 8.00 -2.12 4.91
N LYS A 46 8.67 -1.24 5.66
CA LYS A 46 8.27 -0.79 7.01
C LYS A 46 7.80 0.67 6.89
N THR A 47 6.61 0.98 7.39
CA THR A 47 6.04 2.35 7.36
C THR A 47 5.43 2.68 8.72
N THR A 48 5.72 3.87 9.24
CA THR A 48 5.18 4.32 10.52
C THR A 48 3.71 4.74 10.38
N VAL A 49 2.89 4.44 11.40
CA VAL A 49 1.48 4.87 11.44
C VAL A 49 1.37 6.39 11.25
N GLY A 50 0.45 6.80 10.37
CA GLY A 50 0.28 8.19 9.96
C GLY A 50 1.24 8.66 8.86
N GLN A 51 2.13 7.79 8.37
CA GLN A 51 2.96 8.05 7.19
C GLN A 51 2.50 7.22 6.00
N THR A 52 2.94 7.64 4.82
CA THR A 52 2.61 6.99 3.54
C THR A 52 3.89 6.65 2.80
N ARG A 53 3.91 5.49 2.14
CA ARG A 53 5.01 5.07 1.28
C ARG A 53 4.48 4.62 -0.07
N THR A 54 5.05 5.16 -1.15
CA THR A 54 4.84 4.68 -2.52
C THR A 54 6.07 3.93 -3.00
N ASP A 55 5.84 2.79 -3.65
CA ASP A 55 6.84 2.03 -4.37
C ASP A 55 6.35 1.72 -5.79
N THR A 56 7.26 1.71 -6.76
CA THR A 56 6.97 1.49 -8.17
C THR A 56 7.91 0.45 -8.75
N HIS A 57 7.36 -0.68 -9.18
CA HIS A 57 8.09 -1.70 -9.91
C HIS A 57 7.83 -1.58 -11.41
N ARG A 58 8.86 -1.82 -12.21
CA ARG A 58 8.73 -1.99 -13.66
C ARG A 58 8.90 -3.45 -14.01
N TYR A 59 8.15 -3.91 -15.00
CA TYR A 59 8.18 -5.31 -15.42
C TYR A 59 8.12 -5.43 -16.95
N PRO A 60 8.80 -6.44 -17.52
CA PRO A 60 8.80 -6.65 -18.96
C PRO A 60 7.41 -7.05 -19.45
N SER A 61 7.08 -6.58 -20.64
CA SER A 61 5.87 -6.94 -21.37
C SER A 61 6.21 -7.09 -22.84
N ALA A 62 5.27 -7.59 -23.64
CA ALA A 62 5.42 -7.66 -25.08
C ALA A 62 4.06 -7.57 -25.76
N VAL A 63 4.02 -6.93 -26.92
CA VAL A 63 2.78 -6.75 -27.69
C VAL A 63 2.95 -7.25 -29.12
N PRO A 64 1.96 -7.97 -29.68
CA PRO A 64 1.94 -8.32 -31.09
C PRO A 64 1.65 -7.07 -31.94
N VAL A 65 2.40 -6.87 -33.01
CA VAL A 65 2.21 -5.77 -33.96
C VAL A 65 2.38 -6.24 -35.40
N GLY A 66 1.68 -5.59 -36.34
CA GLY A 66 1.76 -5.87 -37.77
C GLY A 66 0.89 -7.05 -38.21
N CYS A 67 0.87 -7.28 -39.52
CA CYS A 67 0.07 -8.32 -40.18
C CYS A 67 0.91 -9.09 -41.20
N GLY A 68 0.49 -10.32 -41.51
CA GLY A 68 1.16 -11.19 -42.49
C GLY A 68 2.64 -11.39 -42.17
N ASP A 69 3.49 -11.32 -43.19
CA ASP A 69 4.94 -11.52 -43.06
C ASP A 69 5.66 -10.43 -42.23
N GLN A 70 4.96 -9.36 -41.84
CA GLN A 70 5.49 -8.29 -40.99
C GLN A 70 5.06 -8.41 -39.52
N ALA A 71 4.28 -9.46 -39.19
CA ALA A 71 3.83 -9.72 -37.82
C ALA A 71 5.03 -10.07 -36.92
N ARG A 72 5.10 -9.42 -35.76
CA ARG A 72 6.19 -9.62 -34.80
C ARG A 72 5.75 -9.27 -33.39
N VAL A 73 6.47 -9.81 -32.40
CA VAL A 73 6.30 -9.45 -30.99
C VAL A 73 7.32 -8.37 -30.65
N VAL A 74 6.84 -7.22 -30.17
CA VAL A 74 7.70 -6.10 -29.78
C VAL A 74 7.77 -6.05 -28.24
N PRO A 75 8.98 -6.11 -27.65
CA PRO A 75 9.16 -5.90 -26.23
C PRO A 75 8.68 -4.50 -25.81
N THR A 76 8.06 -4.44 -24.65
CA THR A 76 7.66 -3.19 -24.01
C THR A 76 7.89 -3.31 -22.50
N GLU A 77 7.52 -2.27 -21.77
CA GLU A 77 7.65 -2.21 -20.32
C GLU A 77 6.32 -1.73 -19.74
N ARG A 78 5.98 -2.27 -18.57
CA ARG A 78 4.86 -1.83 -17.75
C ARG A 78 5.36 -1.42 -16.38
N SER A 79 4.55 -0.65 -15.67
CA SER A 79 4.83 -0.26 -14.30
C SER A 79 3.62 -0.52 -13.43
N ARG A 80 3.92 -0.80 -12.17
CA ARG A 80 2.94 -0.93 -11.09
C ARG A 80 3.43 -0.08 -9.92
N SER A 81 2.58 0.83 -9.49
CA SER A 81 2.81 1.67 -8.31
C SER A 81 1.83 1.27 -7.21
N VAL A 82 2.33 1.10 -6.00
CA VAL A 82 1.54 0.84 -4.80
C VAL A 82 1.89 1.86 -3.74
N THR A 83 0.87 2.51 -3.21
CA THR A 83 0.98 3.44 -2.09
C THR A 83 0.28 2.83 -0.89
N VAL A 84 0.97 2.76 0.24
CA VAL A 84 0.47 2.17 1.49
C VAL A 84 0.61 3.19 2.61
N ALA A 85 -0.46 3.38 3.39
CA ALA A 85 -0.46 4.20 4.58
C ALA A 85 -1.09 3.44 5.77
N PRO A 86 -0.29 3.03 6.77
CA PRO A 86 -0.85 2.50 8.00
C PRO A 86 -1.60 3.59 8.78
N LEU A 87 -2.89 3.36 9.03
CA LEU A 87 -3.78 4.32 9.65
C LEU A 87 -3.93 4.10 11.15
N ALA A 88 -4.07 2.84 11.56
CA ALA A 88 -4.25 2.46 12.94
C ALA A 88 -3.77 1.03 13.17
N VAL A 89 -3.33 0.76 14.39
CA VAL A 89 -3.04 -0.57 14.91
C VAL A 89 -3.97 -0.78 16.10
N ASP A 90 -4.77 -1.84 16.05
CA ASP A 90 -5.58 -2.28 17.18
C ASP A 90 -5.09 -3.66 17.68
N ALA A 91 -5.79 -4.24 18.64
CA ALA A 91 -5.37 -5.51 19.27
C ALA A 91 -5.41 -6.71 18.31
N ASN A 92 -6.21 -6.65 17.24
CA ASN A 92 -6.51 -7.79 16.37
C ASN A 92 -6.14 -7.54 14.90
N ALA A 93 -6.02 -6.28 14.49
CA ALA A 93 -5.83 -5.89 13.10
C ALA A 93 -5.03 -4.60 12.94
N ILE A 94 -4.50 -4.43 11.74
CA ILE A 94 -3.88 -3.20 11.27
C ILE A 94 -4.73 -2.66 10.13
N SER A 95 -5.14 -1.39 10.23
CA SER A 95 -5.86 -0.71 9.15
C SER A 95 -4.88 -0.02 8.22
N LEU A 96 -4.91 -0.36 6.92
CA LEU A 96 -4.07 0.22 5.88
C LEU A 96 -4.92 0.93 4.81
N ALA A 97 -4.61 2.18 4.50
CA ALA A 97 -5.05 2.77 3.24
C ALA A 97 -4.12 2.33 2.10
N LEU A 98 -4.70 2.06 0.93
CA LEU A 98 -4.01 1.57 -0.25
C LEU A 98 -4.44 2.38 -1.47
N ASP A 99 -3.48 2.75 -2.31
CA ASP A 99 -3.73 3.26 -3.66
C ASP A 99 -2.83 2.51 -4.64
N VAL A 100 -3.42 2.02 -5.72
CA VAL A 100 -2.75 1.25 -6.76
C VAL A 100 -2.96 1.89 -8.11
N GLN A 101 -1.88 2.01 -8.88
CA GLN A 101 -1.92 2.35 -10.29
C GLN A 101 -1.08 1.37 -11.10
N GLU A 102 -1.67 0.77 -12.12
CA GLU A 102 -0.99 -0.18 -13.01
C GLU A 102 -1.55 -0.13 -14.43
N THR A 103 -0.70 -0.42 -15.40
CA THR A 103 -1.11 -0.80 -16.75
C THR A 103 -0.96 -2.32 -16.92
N LEU A 104 -2.07 -3.01 -17.12
CA LEU A 104 -2.20 -4.45 -17.22
C LEU A 104 -2.39 -4.87 -18.68
N ASP A 105 -1.55 -5.76 -19.20
CA ASP A 105 -1.82 -6.35 -20.52
C ASP A 105 -3.06 -7.24 -20.44
N ASP A 106 -3.97 -7.02 -21.39
CA ASP A 106 -5.28 -7.64 -21.41
C ASP A 106 -5.40 -8.51 -22.67
N PRO A 107 -5.21 -9.84 -22.56
CA PRO A 107 -5.29 -10.74 -23.71
C PRO A 107 -6.68 -10.81 -24.33
N ASP A 108 -7.74 -10.44 -23.59
CA ASP A 108 -9.12 -10.45 -24.08
C ASP A 108 -9.52 -9.13 -24.73
N ALA A 109 -8.67 -8.10 -24.62
CA ALA A 109 -8.92 -6.81 -25.25
C ALA A 109 -8.90 -6.96 -26.78
N LYS A 110 -9.95 -6.44 -27.43
CA LYS A 110 -10.04 -6.42 -28.90
C LYS A 110 -9.26 -5.22 -29.45
N PRO A 111 -8.36 -5.43 -30.42
CA PRO A 111 -7.67 -4.33 -31.04
C PRO A 111 -8.64 -3.53 -31.93
N SER A 112 -8.39 -2.23 -32.09
CA SER A 112 -9.16 -1.38 -33.00
C SER A 112 -8.90 -1.68 -34.47
N ASP A 113 -7.74 -2.26 -34.78
CA ASP A 113 -7.30 -2.73 -36.09
C ASP A 113 -6.51 -4.05 -35.89
N PRO A 114 -6.73 -5.09 -36.71
CA PRO A 114 -6.08 -6.39 -36.54
C PRO A 114 -4.54 -6.35 -36.62
N CYS A 115 -3.95 -5.28 -37.18
CA CYS A 115 -2.50 -5.09 -37.27
C CYS A 115 -1.93 -4.23 -36.14
N LEU A 116 -2.78 -3.71 -35.25
CA LEU A 116 -2.39 -2.93 -34.08
C LEU A 116 -2.48 -3.76 -32.79
N PRO A 117 -1.63 -3.49 -31.80
CA PRO A 117 -1.75 -4.14 -30.51
C PRO A 117 -3.04 -3.72 -29.81
N SER A 118 -3.64 -4.64 -29.08
CA SER A 118 -4.73 -4.31 -28.17
C SER A 118 -4.27 -3.30 -27.13
N SER A 119 -5.17 -2.38 -26.77
CA SER A 119 -4.88 -1.41 -25.71
C SER A 119 -4.83 -2.14 -24.36
N PRO A 120 -3.81 -1.91 -23.53
CA PRO A 120 -3.78 -2.47 -22.19
C PRO A 120 -4.86 -1.84 -21.31
N ARG A 121 -5.21 -2.53 -20.22
CA ARG A 121 -6.15 -2.06 -19.22
C ARG A 121 -5.43 -1.17 -18.21
N GLN A 122 -5.93 0.05 -18.00
CA GLN A 122 -5.45 0.91 -16.92
C GLN A 122 -6.23 0.61 -15.63
N ILE A 123 -5.52 0.31 -14.56
CA ILE A 123 -6.06 0.05 -13.23
C ILE A 123 -5.72 1.24 -12.34
N VAL A 124 -6.75 1.84 -11.73
CA VAL A 124 -6.63 2.82 -10.66
C VAL A 124 -7.61 2.40 -9.57
N ALA A 125 -7.10 1.97 -8.43
CA ALA A 125 -7.91 1.42 -7.35
C ALA A 125 -7.43 1.92 -6.00
N SER A 126 -8.37 2.17 -5.10
CA SER A 126 -8.08 2.64 -3.74
C SER A 126 -8.90 1.86 -2.73
N HIS A 127 -8.30 1.59 -1.57
CA HIS A 127 -9.00 1.06 -0.40
C HIS A 127 -8.69 1.95 0.82
N PRO A 128 -9.69 2.63 1.41
CA PRO A 128 -9.42 3.70 2.39
C PRO A 128 -9.02 3.19 3.79
N GLY A 129 -9.17 1.90 4.07
CA GLY A 129 -8.83 1.30 5.38
C GLY A 129 -9.05 -0.20 5.40
N LEU A 130 -8.20 -0.94 4.68
CA LEU A 130 -8.25 -2.40 4.66
C LEU A 130 -7.77 -2.92 6.01
N SER A 131 -8.63 -3.69 6.68
CA SER A 131 -8.28 -4.35 7.93
C SER A 131 -7.51 -5.64 7.64
N VAL A 132 -6.27 -5.72 8.09
CA VAL A 132 -5.37 -6.85 7.85
C VAL A 132 -5.10 -7.57 9.17
N GLY A 133 -5.41 -8.86 9.22
CA GLY A 133 -5.33 -9.71 10.42
C GLY A 133 -3.93 -10.25 10.69
N GLY A 134 -2.96 -9.37 10.93
CA GLY A 134 -1.59 -9.76 11.26
C GLY A 134 -0.85 -10.43 10.08
N ASP A 135 -0.18 -11.54 10.36
CA ASP A 135 0.60 -12.30 9.37
C ASP A 135 -0.25 -13.14 8.39
N ASN A 136 -1.58 -13.18 8.58
CA ASN A 136 -2.49 -13.83 7.64
C ASN A 136 -2.73 -12.97 6.40
N TRP A 137 -2.86 -13.63 5.26
CA TRP A 137 -3.20 -12.96 4.01
C TRP A 137 -4.65 -12.48 4.00
N THR A 138 -4.83 -11.22 3.63
CA THR A 138 -6.10 -10.57 3.35
C THR A 138 -6.15 -10.24 1.86
N ASP A 139 -7.14 -10.75 1.14
CA ASP A 139 -7.24 -10.56 -0.30
C ASP A 139 -8.09 -9.31 -0.62
N TRP A 140 -7.55 -8.46 -1.49
CA TRP A 140 -8.25 -7.33 -2.10
C TRP A 140 -8.28 -7.54 -3.61
N THR A 141 -9.45 -7.90 -4.14
CA THR A 141 -9.63 -8.15 -5.57
C THR A 141 -9.87 -6.83 -6.30
N LEU A 142 -8.99 -6.50 -7.25
CA LEU A 142 -9.10 -5.29 -8.07
C LEU A 142 -9.84 -5.58 -9.38
N VAL A 143 -9.68 -6.79 -9.91
CA VAL A 143 -10.31 -7.25 -11.15
C VAL A 143 -10.77 -8.69 -10.95
N GLU A 144 -12.07 -8.94 -11.12
CA GLU A 144 -12.64 -10.29 -11.00
C GLU A 144 -12.53 -11.11 -12.30
N GLN A 145 -12.73 -10.45 -13.44
CA GLN A 145 -12.67 -11.04 -14.78
C GLN A 145 -11.23 -11.25 -15.29
N HIS A 146 -11.05 -12.12 -16.27
CA HIS A 146 -9.73 -12.39 -16.84
C HIS A 146 -9.07 -11.12 -17.45
N PRO A 147 -7.75 -10.95 -17.27
CA PRO A 147 -6.95 -11.61 -16.23
C PRO A 147 -7.37 -11.13 -14.85
N GLN A 148 -7.66 -12.08 -13.94
CA GLN A 148 -8.04 -11.76 -12.56
C GLN A 148 -6.85 -11.14 -11.86
N LEU A 149 -7.07 -10.06 -11.10
CA LEU A 149 -6.01 -9.36 -10.38
C LEU A 149 -6.39 -9.20 -8.91
N VAL A 150 -5.63 -9.86 -8.04
CA VAL A 150 -5.82 -9.85 -6.58
C VAL A 150 -4.54 -9.33 -5.92
N TYR A 151 -4.69 -8.38 -5.02
CA TYR A 151 -3.62 -7.90 -4.14
C TYR A 151 -3.82 -8.58 -2.80
N ARG A 152 -2.88 -9.42 -2.40
CA ARG A 152 -2.92 -10.11 -1.10
C ARG A 152 -2.02 -9.36 -0.14
N LEU A 153 -2.53 -9.02 1.03
CA LEU A 153 -1.83 -8.19 2.00
C LEU A 153 -1.68 -8.90 3.32
N ARG A 154 -0.53 -8.73 3.96
CA ARG A 154 -0.30 -9.06 5.37
C ARG A 154 0.52 -7.96 6.01
N ALA A 155 0.37 -7.77 7.30
CA ALA A 155 1.10 -6.73 8.02
C ALA A 155 1.21 -7.05 9.51
N HIS A 156 2.32 -6.66 10.12
CA HIS A 156 2.52 -6.75 11.56
C HIS A 156 3.24 -5.51 12.09
N VAL A 157 3.08 -5.24 13.37
CA VAL A 157 3.88 -4.22 14.05
C VAL A 157 5.33 -4.69 14.09
N SER A 158 6.22 -3.90 13.49
CA SER A 158 7.66 -4.14 13.58
C SER A 158 8.09 -3.93 15.02
N LYS A 159 8.79 -4.92 15.58
CA LYS A 159 9.62 -4.70 16.77
C LYS A 159 10.86 -3.91 16.34
N ASP A 160 11.34 -3.05 17.21
CA ASP A 160 12.62 -2.36 17.05
C ASP A 160 13.78 -3.27 17.48
#